data_AF-A0A3B0SDL1-F1
#
_entry.id   AF-A0A3B0SDL1-F1
#
_cell.length_a   1.000
_cell.length_b   1.000
_cell.length_c   1.000
_cell.angle_alpha   90.00
_cell.angle_beta   90.00
_cell.angle_gamma   90.00
#
_symmetry.space_group_name_H-M   'P 1'
#
loop_
_entity.id
_entity.type
_entity.pdbx_description
1 polymer ?
#
loop_
_entity_poly.entity_id
_entity_poly.type
_entity_poly.pdbx_seq_one_letter_code
_entity_poly.pdbx_strand_id
1 'polypeptide(L)' 'DGGNPVGMSKTVTSSGVEDNGGANPLSGYTVVQADNIDAATALCKGSPHLNGGTIEVAELLDIEM' A
#
# COMPACT_ATOMS: atom_id res chain seq x y z
N ASP A 1 10.19 7.35 1.51
CA ASP A 1 10.19 7.65 2.96
C ASP A 1 10.65 6.40 3.71
N GLY A 2 10.61 6.39 5.05
CA GLY A 2 10.95 5.21 5.87
C GLY A 2 9.78 4.26 6.15
N GLY A 3 8.59 4.55 5.60
CA GLY A 3 7.36 3.80 5.85
C GLY A 3 6.63 4.20 7.11
N ASN A 4 5.30 4.24 7.00
CA ASN A 4 4.40 4.60 8.10
C ASN A 4 3.40 3.46 8.34
N PRO A 5 3.28 2.96 9.58
CA PRO A 5 2.22 2.02 9.93
C PRO A 5 0.87 2.73 9.91
N VAL A 6 -0.20 1.98 9.62
CA VAL A 6 -1.58 2.49 9.69
C VAL A 6 -2.41 1.69 10.71
N GLY A 7 -3.47 2.31 11.21
CA GLY A 7 -4.44 1.66 12.10
C GLY A 7 -5.51 0.86 11.35
N MET A 8 -6.51 0.36 12.08
CA MET A 8 -7.67 -0.31 11.47
C MET A 8 -8.36 0.63 10.48
N SER A 9 -8.42 0.21 9.21
CA SER A 9 -9.08 0.97 8.15
C SER A 9 -10.59 0.69 8.11
N LYS A 10 -11.30 1.57 7.40
CA LYS A 10 -12.73 1.43 7.09
C LYS A 10 -12.87 1.33 5.58
N THR A 11 -13.86 0.56 5.13
CA THR A 11 -14.16 0.39 3.71
C THR A 11 -15.38 1.23 3.38
N VAL A 12 -15.22 2.17 2.46
CA VAL A 12 -16.32 3.01 1.95
C VAL A 12 -16.83 2.39 0.65
N THR A 13 -18.13 2.08 0.60
CA THR A 13 -18.80 1.51 -0.57
C THR A 13 -19.89 2.46 -1.06
N SER A 14 -20.55 2.14 -2.17
CA SER A 14 -21.71 2.91 -2.65
C SER A 14 -22.93 2.80 -1.72
N SER A 15 -22.97 1.78 -0.85
CA SER A 15 -24.11 1.50 0.04
C SER A 15 -23.85 1.84 1.51
N GLY A 16 -22.61 2.17 1.89
CA GLY A 16 -22.31 2.54 3.28
C GLY A 16 -20.81 2.47 3.63
N VAL A 17 -20.55 2.29 4.92
CA VAL A 17 -19.20 2.19 5.49
C VAL A 17 -19.10 0.93 6.34
N GLU A 18 -18.05 0.15 6.13
CA GLU A 18 -17.74 -1.04 6.92
C GLU A 18 -16.56 -0.78 7.87
N ASP A 19 -16.63 -1.35 9.07
CA ASP A 19 -15.60 -1.24 10.11
C ASP A 19 -14.43 -2.22 9.91
N ASN A 20 -13.97 -2.34 8.67
CA ASN A 20 -12.84 -3.18 8.27
C ASN A 20 -12.16 -2.61 7.01
N GLY A 21 -10.97 -3.11 6.67
CA GLY A 21 -10.24 -2.74 5.44
C GLY A 21 -10.45 -3.67 4.23
N GLY A 22 -11.53 -4.43 4.22
CA GLY A 22 -11.79 -5.46 3.22
C GLY A 22 -10.99 -6.75 3.45
N ALA A 23 -10.88 -7.57 2.40
CA ALA A 23 -10.21 -8.87 2.46
C ALA A 23 -8.68 -8.76 2.66
N ASN A 24 -8.07 -7.68 2.16
CA ASN A 24 -6.64 -7.42 2.23
C ASN A 24 -6.39 -6.01 2.80
N PRO A 25 -6.57 -5.81 4.12
CA PRO A 25 -6.41 -4.49 4.74
C PRO A 25 -4.93 -4.07 4.74
N LEU A 26 -4.69 -2.77 4.48
CA LEU A 26 -3.36 -2.18 4.60
C LEU A 26 -2.88 -2.19 6.06
N SER A 27 -1.59 -2.46 6.28
CA SER A 27 -0.93 -2.36 7.58
C SER A 27 0.11 -1.24 7.65
N GLY A 28 0.50 -0.69 6.50
CA GLY A 28 1.36 0.48 6.38
C GLY A 28 1.54 0.87 4.92
N TYR A 29 2.10 2.06 4.68
CA TYR A 29 2.43 2.53 3.34
C TYR A 29 3.79 3.24 3.33
N THR A 30 4.37 3.32 2.13
CA THR A 30 5.59 4.06 1.83
C THR A 30 5.45 4.65 0.44
N VAL A 31 5.97 5.86 0.24
CA VAL A 31 6.24 6.38 -1.11
C VAL A 31 7.73 6.26 -1.41
N VAL A 32 8.05 5.60 -2.52
CA VAL A 32 9.42 5.50 -3.06
C VAL A 32 9.52 6.22 -4.39
N GLN A 33 10.73 6.65 -4.72
CA GLN A 33 11.07 7.12 -6.05
C GLN A 33 11.93 6.06 -6.74
N ALA A 34 11.58 5.70 -7.97
CA ALA A 34 12.28 4.73 -8.79
C ALA A 34 12.08 5.08 -10.28
N ASP A 35 12.96 4.57 -11.14
CA ASP A 35 12.90 4.86 -12.58
C ASP A 35 11.70 4.21 -13.29
N ASN A 36 11.17 3.12 -12.73
CA ASN A 36 10.03 2.37 -13.24
C ASN A 36 9.49 1.38 -12.19
N ILE A 37 8.38 0.71 -12.52
CA ILE A 37 7.70 -0.24 -11.63
C ILE A 37 8.56 -1.47 -11.27
N ASP A 38 9.43 -1.94 -12.19
CA ASP A 38 10.32 -3.07 -11.91
C ASP A 38 11.40 -2.70 -10.90
N ALA A 39 11.96 -1.50 -11.02
CA ALA A 39 12.91 -0.94 -10.05
C ALA A 39 12.23 -0.73 -8.68
N ALA A 40 11.02 -0.17 -8.65
CA ALA A 40 10.24 -0.03 -7.41
C ALA A 40 9.96 -1.38 -6.75
N THR A 41 9.55 -2.39 -7.53
CA THR A 41 9.29 -3.74 -7.03
C THR A 41 10.57 -4.40 -6.52
N ALA A 42 11.72 -4.16 -7.17
CA ALA A 42 13.01 -4.67 -6.72
C ALA A 42 13.41 -4.13 -5.34
N LEU A 43 13.09 -2.87 -5.03
CA LEU A 43 13.32 -2.28 -3.70
C LEU A 43 12.57 -3.04 -2.59
N CYS A 44 11.46 -3.69 -2.91
CA CYS A 44 10.64 -4.42 -1.94
C CYS A 44 11.13 -5.86 -1.67
N LYS A 45 11.94 -6.47 -2.56
CA LYS A 45 12.29 -7.91 -2.55
C LYS A 45 13.11 -8.40 -1.34
N GLY A 46 13.48 -7.52 -0.40
CA GLY A 46 14.15 -7.86 0.85
C GLY A 46 13.47 -7.31 2.10
N SER A 47 12.24 -6.80 1.97
CA SER A 47 11.53 -6.22 3.11
C SER A 47 11.21 -7.28 4.17
N PRO A 48 11.52 -7.04 5.46
CA PRO A 48 11.10 -7.94 6.54
C PRO A 48 9.59 -8.20 6.59
N HIS A 49 8.77 -7.31 6.00
CA HIS A 49 7.32 -7.48 5.92
C HIS A 49 6.91 -8.75 5.15
N LEU A 50 7.74 -9.19 4.20
CA LEU A 50 7.48 -10.39 3.40
C LEU A 50 7.54 -11.70 4.21
N ASN A 51 8.01 -11.65 5.47
CA ASN A 51 8.01 -12.82 6.37
C ASN A 51 6.63 -13.14 6.98
N GLY A 52 5.61 -12.33 6.72
CA GLY A 52 4.27 -12.54 7.25
C GLY A 52 3.15 -11.74 6.58
N GLY A 53 3.45 -11.10 5.45
CA GLY A 53 2.51 -10.25 4.73
C GLY A 53 2.90 -10.10 3.26
N THR A 54 2.22 -9.18 2.58
CA THR A 54 2.42 -8.88 1.17
C THR A 54 2.66 -7.38 1.00
N ILE A 55 3.33 -7.01 -0.09
CA ILE A 55 3.50 -5.61 -0.48
C ILE A 55 2.89 -5.46 -1.87
N GLU A 56 1.90 -4.57 -1.99
CA GLU A 56 1.38 -4.13 -3.28
C GLU A 56 2.18 -2.90 -3.74
N VAL A 57 2.62 -2.91 -4.99
CA VAL A 57 3.41 -1.83 -5.59
C VAL A 57 2.64 -1.27 -6.76
N ALA A 58 2.39 0.03 -6.74
CA ALA A 58 1.68 0.74 -7.79
C ALA A 58 2.33 2.10 -8.05
N GLU A 59 2.26 2.56 -9.29
CA GLU A 59 2.67 3.91 -9.66
C GLU A 59 1.66 4.93 -9.08
N LEU A 60 2.18 6.02 -8.52
CA LEU A 60 1.35 7.16 -8.16
C LEU A 60 1.01 7.92 -9.45
N LEU A 61 -0.27 7.93 -9.79
CA LEU A 61 -0.79 8.73 -10.89
C LEU A 61 -1.24 10.09 -10.36
N ASP A 62 -0.82 11.15 -11.04
CA ASP A 62 -1.33 12.47 -10.76
C ASP A 62 -2.81 12.55 -11.15
N ILE A 63 -3.62 13.04 -10.21
CA ILE A 63 -5.00 13.37 -10.51
C ILE A 63 -5.00 14.77 -11.12
N GLU A 64 -5.27 14.87 -12.42
CA GLU A 64 -5.69 16.14 -13.00
C GLU A 64 -7.06 16.49 -12.39
N MET A 65 -7.08 17.58 -11.62
CA MET A 65 -8.28 18.13 -10.99
C MET A 65 -8.90 19.23 -11.84
#